data_AF-A0A1U7P363-F1
#
_entry.id   AF-A0A1U7P363-F1
#
_cell.length_a   1.000
_cell.length_b   1.000
_cell.length_c   1.000
_cell.angle_alpha   90.00
_cell.angle_beta   90.00
_cell.angle_gamma   90.00
#
_symmetry.space_group_name_H-M   'P 1'
#
loop_
_entity.id
_entity.type
_entity.pdbx_description
1 polymer ?
#
loop_
_entity_poly.entity_id
_entity_poly.type
_entity_poly.pdbx_seq_one_letter_code
_entity_poly.pdbx_strand_id
1 'polypeptide(L)'
;MLHIEFITDLGAQVTVDVESADKLLDVQRQYGRLGWTSGAVPGGGYQFPLDNEADFDWSLIGARKWTNPEGEDMVIHKGIAYRRRELEAVDSRKMKLPAAVKYSRGARGTDPEHVREKADGEFEYVTLVIFRGGKRQDRYAAPGGNRAPQQAARPSAPRPQPVAAARPAPAPVAQEEETPF
;
A
#
# COMPACT_ATOMS: atom_id res chain seq x y z
N MET A 1 -32.97 -9.90 -10.89
CA MET A 1 -33.02 -8.99 -9.75
C MET A 1 -32.22 -9.59 -8.61
N LEU A 2 -31.26 -8.83 -8.07
CA LEU A 2 -30.41 -9.16 -6.93
C LEU A 2 -30.62 -8.08 -5.86
N HIS A 3 -30.22 -8.39 -4.64
CA HIS A 3 -30.21 -7.43 -3.55
C HIS A 3 -28.81 -7.42 -2.92
N ILE A 4 -28.32 -6.24 -2.58
CA ILE A 4 -27.08 -6.07 -1.82
C ILE A 4 -27.36 -5.22 -0.59
N GLU A 5 -26.91 -5.70 0.56
CA GLU A 5 -27.01 -4.99 1.83
C GLU A 5 -25.76 -4.17 2.07
N PHE A 6 -25.94 -2.90 2.44
CA PHE A 6 -24.89 -1.98 2.84
C PHE A 6 -25.07 -1.53 4.29
N ILE A 7 -23.95 -1.29 4.94
CA ILE A 7 -23.84 -0.39 6.09
C ILE A 7 -23.39 0.97 5.56
N THR A 8 -24.20 2.00 5.80
CA THR A 8 -23.88 3.38 5.40
C THR A 8 -22.74 3.96 6.21
N ASP A 9 -22.25 5.13 5.80
CA ASP A 9 -21.31 5.95 6.55
C ASP A 9 -21.83 6.34 7.95
N LEU A 10 -23.15 6.40 8.12
CA LEU A 10 -23.82 6.65 9.40
C LEU A 10 -24.17 5.36 10.19
N GLY A 11 -23.84 4.19 9.67
CA GLY A 11 -24.10 2.90 10.33
C GLY A 11 -25.50 2.32 10.12
N ALA A 12 -26.31 2.91 9.24
CA ALA A 12 -27.64 2.37 8.92
C ALA A 12 -27.51 1.13 8.02
N GLN A 13 -28.40 0.15 8.21
CA GLN A 13 -28.56 -0.98 7.30
C GLN A 13 -29.49 -0.58 6.15
N VAL A 14 -28.98 -0.61 4.92
CA VAL A 14 -29.72 -0.25 3.71
C VAL A 14 -29.57 -1.36 2.68
N THR A 15 -30.70 -1.87 2.19
CA THR A 15 -30.71 -2.82 1.06
C THR A 15 -30.96 -2.06 -0.24
N VAL A 16 -30.15 -2.35 -1.25
CA VAL A 16 -30.28 -1.77 -2.59
C VAL A 16 -30.58 -2.88 -3.59
N ASP A 17 -31.59 -2.63 -4.42
CA ASP A 17 -31.94 -3.51 -5.53
C ASP A 17 -31.00 -3.32 -6.70
N VAL A 18 -30.58 -4.44 -7.28
CA VAL A 18 -29.72 -4.48 -8.48
C VAL A 18 -30.46 -5.23 -9.58
N GLU A 19 -30.61 -4.57 -10.73
CA GLU A 19 -31.35 -5.09 -11.88
C GLU A 19 -30.86 -6.49 -12.31
N SER A 20 -29.53 -6.61 -12.49
CA SER A 20 -28.87 -7.79 -13.02
C SER A 20 -27.44 -7.97 -12.46
N ALA A 21 -26.89 -9.17 -12.61
CA ALA A 21 -25.60 -9.54 -12.02
C ALA A 21 -24.41 -8.73 -12.56
N ASP A 22 -24.46 -8.32 -13.83
CA ASP A 22 -23.43 -7.52 -14.49
C ASP A 22 -23.34 -6.08 -13.93
N LYS A 23 -24.41 -5.57 -13.30
CA LYS A 23 -24.44 -4.23 -12.67
C LYS A 23 -23.96 -4.20 -11.23
N LEU A 24 -23.76 -5.36 -10.62
CA LEU A 24 -23.46 -5.46 -9.18
C LEU A 24 -22.23 -4.66 -8.76
N LEU A 25 -21.13 -4.77 -9.51
CA LEU A 25 -19.90 -4.06 -9.16
C LEU A 25 -20.03 -2.54 -9.35
N ASP A 26 -20.84 -2.09 -10.31
CA ASP A 26 -21.06 -0.66 -10.53
C ASP A 26 -21.87 -0.05 -9.38
N VAL A 27 -22.88 -0.79 -8.89
CA VAL A 27 -23.62 -0.43 -7.67
C VAL A 27 -22.68 -0.40 -6.45
N GLN A 28 -21.81 -1.41 -6.29
CA GLN A 28 -20.82 -1.42 -5.21
C GLN A 28 -19.89 -0.19 -5.26
N ARG A 29 -19.37 0.18 -6.44
CA ARG A 29 -18.55 1.38 -6.60
C ARG A 29 -19.32 2.65 -6.26
N GLN A 30 -20.55 2.77 -6.76
CA GLN A 30 -21.39 3.95 -6.55
C GLN A 30 -21.54 4.26 -5.06
N TYR A 31 -21.98 3.27 -4.27
CA TYR A 31 -22.19 3.46 -2.83
C TYR A 31 -20.88 3.44 -2.04
N GLY A 32 -19.89 2.66 -2.47
CA GLY A 32 -18.59 2.61 -1.81
C GLY A 32 -17.79 3.92 -1.91
N ARG A 33 -18.00 4.73 -2.95
CA ARG A 33 -17.47 6.12 -3.00
C ARG A 33 -18.01 7.02 -1.89
N LEU A 34 -19.21 6.71 -1.38
CA LEU A 34 -19.81 7.38 -0.22
C LEU A 34 -19.29 6.82 1.11
N GLY A 35 -18.38 5.83 1.08
CA GLY A 35 -17.88 5.14 2.26
C GLY A 35 -18.80 4.01 2.76
N TRP A 36 -19.83 3.64 1.99
CA TRP A 36 -20.71 2.53 2.36
C TRP A 36 -19.99 1.19 2.12
N THR A 37 -20.30 0.21 2.96
CA THR A 37 -19.62 -1.11 2.93
C THR A 37 -20.64 -2.22 2.92
N SER A 38 -20.34 -3.33 2.23
CA SER A 38 -21.19 -4.53 2.24
C SER A 38 -20.42 -5.69 2.87
N GLY A 39 -21.03 -6.37 3.84
CA GLY A 39 -20.38 -7.44 4.61
C GLY A 39 -19.30 -6.95 5.58
N ALA A 40 -18.43 -7.88 5.98
CA ALA A 40 -17.31 -7.64 6.89
C ALA A 40 -15.97 -7.89 6.19
N VAL A 41 -14.90 -7.28 6.71
CA VAL A 41 -13.54 -7.60 6.28
C VAL A 41 -13.23 -9.04 6.69
N PRO A 42 -12.80 -9.92 5.76
CA PRO A 42 -12.43 -11.29 6.10
C PRO A 42 -11.28 -11.36 7.11
N GLY A 43 -11.19 -12.45 7.86
CA GLY A 43 -10.01 -12.73 8.69
C GLY A 43 -8.75 -12.77 7.82
N GLY A 44 -7.73 -11.98 8.17
CA GLY A 44 -6.53 -11.80 7.34
C GLY A 44 -6.66 -10.72 6.24
N GLY A 45 -7.78 -10.02 6.17
CA GLY A 45 -8.10 -9.03 5.14
C GLY A 45 -8.54 -9.64 3.81
N TYR A 46 -9.07 -8.79 2.92
CA TYR A 46 -9.39 -9.19 1.56
C TYR A 46 -8.13 -9.66 0.82
N GLN A 47 -8.28 -10.64 -0.06
CA GLN A 47 -7.17 -11.19 -0.85
C GLN A 47 -7.39 -10.88 -2.33
N PHE A 48 -6.47 -10.14 -2.94
CA PHE A 48 -6.52 -9.78 -4.36
C PHE A 48 -5.23 -10.16 -5.09
N PRO A 49 -5.27 -10.28 -6.44
CA PRO A 49 -4.06 -10.49 -7.23
C PRO A 49 -3.05 -9.36 -7.06
N LEU A 50 -1.75 -9.67 -7.02
CA LEU A 50 -0.68 -8.67 -6.86
C LEU A 50 -0.74 -7.58 -7.94
N ASP A 51 -0.96 -8.00 -9.18
CA ASP A 51 -1.03 -7.11 -10.36
C ASP A 51 -2.22 -6.15 -10.36
N ASN A 52 -3.16 -6.28 -9.40
CA ASN A 52 -4.26 -5.34 -9.24
C ASN A 52 -3.94 -4.21 -8.25
N GLU A 53 -2.85 -4.28 -7.48
CA GLU A 53 -2.61 -3.35 -6.36
C GLU A 53 -2.51 -1.88 -6.81
N ALA A 54 -1.74 -1.63 -7.87
CA ALA A 54 -1.38 -0.27 -8.28
C ALA A 54 -2.60 0.59 -8.64
N ASP A 55 -3.58 -0.02 -9.31
CA ASP A 55 -4.78 0.62 -9.85
C ASP A 55 -6.09 0.06 -9.28
N PHE A 56 -6.03 -0.62 -8.13
CA PHE A 56 -7.21 -1.14 -7.44
C PHE A 56 -8.23 -0.04 -7.15
N ASP A 57 -9.49 -0.31 -7.48
CA ASP A 57 -10.62 0.55 -7.15
C ASP A 57 -11.02 0.38 -5.68
N TRP A 58 -10.47 1.22 -4.81
CA TRP A 58 -10.76 1.20 -3.38
C TRP A 58 -12.24 1.41 -3.04
N SER A 59 -13.02 2.02 -3.95
CA SER A 59 -14.46 2.18 -3.74
C SER A 59 -15.21 0.84 -3.73
N LEU A 60 -14.67 -0.23 -4.31
CA LEU A 60 -15.28 -1.56 -4.28
C LEU A 60 -15.49 -2.10 -2.86
N ILE A 61 -14.68 -1.64 -1.90
CA ILE A 61 -14.77 -2.03 -0.50
C ILE A 61 -15.15 -0.85 0.41
N GLY A 62 -15.66 0.26 -0.14
CA GLY A 62 -15.99 1.44 0.64
C GLY A 62 -14.79 2.19 1.21
N ALA A 63 -13.62 2.06 0.58
CA ALA A 63 -12.38 2.69 1.00
C ALA A 63 -11.94 3.80 0.02
N ARG A 64 -10.97 4.61 0.44
CA ARG A 64 -10.36 5.65 -0.41
C ARG A 64 -8.89 5.86 -0.08
N LYS A 65 -8.09 6.24 -1.09
CA LYS A 65 -6.72 6.72 -0.88
C LYS A 65 -6.75 8.09 -0.19
N TRP A 66 -5.78 8.35 0.67
CA TRP A 66 -5.58 9.63 1.35
C TRP A 66 -4.12 9.80 1.70
N THR A 67 -3.55 10.96 1.41
CA THR A 67 -2.20 11.33 1.84
C THR A 67 -2.31 12.10 3.15
N ASN A 68 -1.61 11.65 4.19
CA ASN A 68 -1.61 12.32 5.50
C ASN A 68 -0.77 13.61 5.45
N PRO A 69 -0.80 14.45 6.51
CA PRO A 69 0.00 15.68 6.57
C PRO A 69 1.52 15.45 6.46
N GLU A 70 2.00 14.25 6.80
CA GLU A 70 3.40 13.86 6.68
C GLU A 70 3.82 13.42 5.26
N GLY A 71 2.87 13.37 4.31
CA GLY A 71 3.13 12.98 2.91
C GLY A 71 3.14 11.46 2.66
N GLU A 72 2.67 10.65 3.62
CA GLU A 72 2.49 9.20 3.51
C GLU A 72 1.13 8.86 2.87
N ASP A 73 1.17 8.04 1.81
CA ASP A 73 -0.04 7.52 1.18
C ASP A 73 -0.67 6.40 2.02
N MET A 74 -1.93 6.60 2.38
CA MET A 74 -2.72 5.69 3.20
C MET A 74 -4.02 5.31 2.49
N VAL A 75 -4.68 4.28 3.04
CA VAL A 75 -6.05 3.92 2.69
C VAL A 75 -6.96 4.15 3.89
N ILE A 76 -8.06 4.86 3.69
CA ILE A 76 -9.09 5.09 4.70
C ILE A 76 -10.26 4.14 4.44
N HIS A 77 -10.65 3.38 5.46
CA HIS A 77 -11.82 2.52 5.45
C HIS A 77 -12.52 2.59 6.81
N LYS A 78 -13.81 2.92 6.84
CA LYS A 78 -14.61 3.16 8.07
C LYS A 78 -13.93 4.14 9.06
N GLY A 79 -13.36 5.23 8.54
CA GLY A 79 -12.67 6.25 9.34
C GLY A 79 -11.31 5.81 9.90
N ILE A 80 -10.81 4.64 9.51
CA ILE A 80 -9.54 4.09 9.98
C ILE A 80 -8.51 4.13 8.86
N ALA A 81 -7.30 4.60 9.18
CA ALA A 81 -6.17 4.63 8.25
C ALA A 81 -5.34 3.34 8.28
N TYR A 82 -5.02 2.82 7.09
CA TYR A 82 -4.21 1.63 6.86
C TYR A 82 -2.98 2.02 6.03
N ARG A 83 -1.81 1.54 6.48
CA ARG A 83 -0.52 1.78 5.82
C ARG A 83 -0.19 0.65 4.87
N ARG A 84 0.40 1.01 3.73
CA ARG A 84 0.98 0.08 2.76
C ARG A 84 2.29 -0.50 3.31
N ARG A 85 2.46 -1.82 3.21
CA ARG A 85 3.67 -2.56 3.59
C ARG A 85 4.02 -3.53 2.49
N GLU A 86 5.26 -3.52 2.06
CA GLU A 86 5.79 -4.54 1.15
C GLU A 86 6.27 -5.72 1.98
N LEU A 87 5.86 -6.92 1.58
CA LEU A 87 6.29 -8.18 2.17
C LEU A 87 7.14 -8.90 1.13
N GLU A 88 8.39 -9.17 1.47
CA GLU A 88 9.30 -9.91 0.61
C GLU A 88 8.83 -11.36 0.44
N ALA A 89 9.24 -11.98 -0.66
CA ALA A 89 8.99 -13.39 -0.88
C ALA A 89 9.71 -14.21 0.19
N VAL A 90 8.97 -15.13 0.83
CA VAL A 90 9.55 -16.08 1.78
C VAL A 90 9.84 -17.35 1.01
N ASP A 91 11.11 -17.71 0.84
CA ASP A 91 11.52 -19.03 0.35
C ASP A 91 12.27 -19.78 1.43
N SER A 92 11.51 -20.57 2.20
CA SER A 92 12.06 -21.48 3.20
C SER A 92 11.67 -22.92 2.86
N ARG A 93 12.41 -23.88 3.44
CA ARG A 93 12.09 -25.31 3.27
C ARG A 93 10.67 -25.68 3.74
N LYS A 94 10.11 -24.91 4.69
CA LYS A 94 8.77 -25.15 5.27
C LYS A 94 7.65 -24.36 4.60
N MET A 95 7.98 -23.23 3.97
CA MET A 95 7.00 -22.29 3.46
C MET A 95 7.57 -21.50 2.28
N LYS A 96 6.81 -21.46 1.19
CA LYS A 96 7.07 -20.63 0.01
C LYS A 96 5.91 -19.67 -0.19
N LEU A 97 6.13 -18.39 0.11
CA LEU A 97 5.16 -17.33 -0.13
C LEU A 97 5.72 -16.34 -1.15
N PRO A 98 4.95 -15.98 -2.19
CA PRO A 98 5.36 -14.93 -3.10
C PRO A 98 5.33 -13.57 -2.41
N ALA A 99 6.01 -12.60 -3.01
CA ALA A 99 5.95 -11.21 -2.58
C ALA A 99 4.50 -10.72 -2.52
N ALA A 100 4.22 -9.83 -1.57
CA ALA A 100 2.89 -9.30 -1.34
C ALA A 100 2.94 -7.83 -0.95
N VAL A 101 1.84 -7.12 -1.23
CA VAL A 101 1.59 -5.79 -0.66
C VAL A 101 0.44 -5.90 0.33
N LYS A 102 0.69 -5.52 1.57
CA LYS A 102 -0.27 -5.58 2.68
C LYS A 102 -0.68 -4.18 3.12
N TYR A 103 -1.98 -3.95 3.25
CA TYR A 103 -2.54 -2.76 3.88
C TYR A 103 -3.03 -3.11 5.28
N SER A 104 -2.32 -2.64 6.30
CA SER A 104 -2.64 -2.96 7.69
C SER A 104 -2.40 -1.77 8.62
N ARG A 105 -2.82 -1.92 9.89
CA ARG A 105 -2.59 -0.97 10.98
C ARG A 105 -2.27 -1.72 12.26
N GLY A 106 -1.76 -1.03 13.27
CA GLY A 106 -1.67 -1.60 14.62
C GLY A 106 -3.06 -1.91 15.17
N ALA A 107 -3.18 -3.02 15.89
CA ALA A 107 -4.39 -3.35 16.63
C ALA A 107 -4.60 -2.34 17.77
N ARG A 108 -5.87 -2.05 18.05
CA ARG A 108 -6.34 -1.23 19.17
C ARG A 108 -6.95 -2.16 20.21
N GLY A 109 -7.02 -1.71 21.47
CA GLY A 109 -7.65 -2.48 22.54
C GLY A 109 -9.12 -2.85 22.28
N THR A 110 -9.82 -2.07 21.45
CA THR A 110 -11.22 -2.32 21.05
C THR A 110 -11.37 -3.31 19.89
N ASP A 111 -10.28 -3.70 19.23
CA ASP A 111 -10.36 -4.66 18.13
C ASP A 111 -10.62 -6.07 18.68
N PRO A 112 -11.56 -6.83 18.12
CA PRO A 112 -11.84 -8.17 18.59
C PRO A 112 -10.67 -9.11 18.30
N GLU A 113 -10.42 -10.08 19.19
CA GLU A 113 -9.26 -10.99 19.11
C GLU A 113 -9.13 -11.68 17.74
N HIS A 114 -10.27 -12.08 17.15
CA HIS A 114 -10.29 -12.83 15.88
C HIS A 114 -9.84 -12.03 14.65
N VAL A 115 -9.71 -10.69 14.74
CA VAL A 115 -9.16 -9.87 13.63
C VAL A 115 -7.70 -9.49 13.85
N ARG A 116 -7.12 -9.84 15.01
CA ARG A 116 -5.75 -9.49 15.37
C ARG A 116 -4.79 -10.55 14.83
N GLU A 117 -3.84 -10.10 14.02
CA GLU A 117 -2.71 -10.90 13.55
C GLU A 117 -1.51 -10.64 14.45
N LYS A 118 -1.00 -11.70 15.07
CA LYS A 118 0.29 -11.65 15.76
C LYS A 118 1.41 -11.59 14.73
N ALA A 119 2.27 -10.58 14.85
CA ALA A 119 3.52 -10.51 14.11
C ALA A 119 4.69 -10.93 15.01
N ASP A 120 5.89 -10.95 14.44
CA ASP A 120 7.11 -11.17 15.22
C ASP A 120 7.27 -10.05 16.27
N GLY A 121 7.35 -10.46 17.55
CA GLY A 121 7.41 -9.56 18.70
C GLY A 121 6.08 -9.40 19.43
N GLU A 122 5.89 -8.25 20.10
CA GLU A 122 4.70 -7.95 20.90
C GLU A 122 3.61 -7.18 20.13
N PHE A 123 3.81 -6.93 18.83
CA PHE A 123 2.90 -6.12 18.03
C PHE A 123 1.83 -6.97 17.35
N GLU A 124 0.58 -6.53 17.52
CA GLU A 124 -0.58 -7.08 16.82
C GLU A 124 -1.03 -6.11 15.72
N TYR A 125 -1.45 -6.66 14.59
CA TYR A 125 -1.93 -5.89 13.44
C TYR A 125 -3.35 -6.29 13.06
N VAL A 126 -4.06 -5.35 12.45
CA VAL A 126 -5.33 -5.62 11.76
C VAL A 126 -5.13 -5.33 10.28
N THR A 127 -5.39 -6.32 9.45
CA THR A 127 -5.20 -6.24 7.99
C THR A 127 -6.51 -5.91 7.29
N LEU A 128 -6.45 -4.96 6.36
CA LEU A 128 -7.58 -4.63 5.49
C LEU A 128 -7.54 -5.47 4.21
N VAL A 129 -6.41 -5.45 3.50
CA VAL A 129 -6.22 -6.10 2.20
C VAL A 129 -4.78 -6.65 2.08
N ILE A 130 -4.63 -7.79 1.42
CA ILE A 130 -3.36 -8.32 0.92
C ILE A 130 -3.48 -8.53 -0.60
N PHE A 131 -2.54 -7.95 -1.34
CA PHE A 131 -2.32 -8.22 -2.76
C PHE A 131 -1.17 -9.20 -2.91
N ARG A 132 -1.43 -10.40 -3.44
CA ARG A 132 -0.43 -11.48 -3.51
C ARG A 132 -0.76 -12.48 -4.60
N GLY A 133 0.24 -12.81 -5.43
CA GLY A 133 0.12 -13.82 -6.48
C GLY A 133 -1.10 -13.58 -7.40
N GLY A 134 -1.74 -14.66 -7.83
CA GLY A 134 -2.97 -14.61 -8.63
C GLY A 134 -2.76 -14.09 -10.06
N LYS A 135 -3.87 -13.94 -10.79
CA LYS A 135 -3.90 -13.33 -12.13
C LYS A 135 -4.74 -12.06 -12.06
N ARG A 136 -4.23 -10.98 -12.65
CA ARG A 136 -4.94 -9.70 -12.75
C ARG A 136 -6.38 -9.87 -13.23
N GLN A 137 -7.31 -9.15 -12.58
CA GLN A 137 -8.70 -9.05 -12.99
C GLN A 137 -9.08 -7.59 -13.26
N ASP A 138 -9.46 -7.27 -14.49
CA ASP A 138 -9.76 -5.88 -14.87
C ASP A 138 -10.97 -5.30 -14.14
N ARG A 139 -11.90 -6.15 -13.71
CA ARG A 139 -13.05 -5.74 -12.90
C ARG A 139 -12.70 -5.17 -11.52
N TYR A 140 -11.45 -5.26 -11.06
CA TYR A 140 -11.00 -4.65 -9.81
C TYR A 140 -10.25 -3.33 -10.01
N ALA A 141 -9.93 -2.98 -11.25
CA ALA A 141 -9.24 -1.73 -11.55
C ALA A 141 -10.21 -0.54 -11.51
N ALA A 142 -9.69 0.65 -11.19
CA ALA A 142 -10.44 1.89 -11.23
C ALA A 142 -10.96 2.18 -12.66
N PRO A 143 -12.26 2.48 -12.83
CA PRO A 143 -12.80 2.89 -14.13
C PRO A 143 -12.09 4.15 -14.63
N GLY A 144 -11.55 4.11 -15.85
CA GLY A 144 -10.79 5.23 -16.41
C GLY A 144 -9.35 5.36 -15.89
N GLY A 145 -8.87 4.37 -15.12
CA GLY A 145 -7.46 4.24 -14.82
C GLY A 145 -6.68 4.05 -16.13
N ASN A 146 -5.99 5.10 -16.56
CA ASN A 146 -4.93 4.96 -17.54
C ASN A 146 -4.03 3.82 -17.05
N ARG A 147 -3.87 2.77 -17.87
CA ARG A 147 -2.71 1.88 -17.76
C ARG A 147 -1.50 2.79 -17.67
N ALA A 148 -0.91 2.94 -16.48
CA ALA A 148 0.39 3.57 -16.39
C ALA A 148 1.29 2.75 -17.33
N PRO A 149 1.91 3.35 -18.36
CA PRO A 149 2.82 2.61 -19.21
C PRO A 149 3.87 2.04 -18.28
N GLN A 150 4.01 0.72 -18.33
CA GLN A 150 5.06 -0.06 -17.71
C GLN A 150 6.34 0.74 -17.84
N GLN A 151 6.83 1.27 -16.71
CA GLN A 151 7.94 2.20 -16.69
C GLN A 151 9.13 1.45 -17.29
N ALA A 152 9.42 1.74 -18.56
CA ALA A 152 10.59 1.21 -19.24
C ALA A 152 11.79 1.52 -18.35
N ALA A 153 12.56 0.48 -18.04
CA ALA A 153 13.77 0.56 -17.24
C ALA A 153 14.55 1.81 -17.67
N ARG A 154 14.68 2.78 -16.76
CA ARG A 154 15.55 3.92 -16.98
C ARG A 154 16.96 3.36 -17.22
N PRO A 155 17.61 3.65 -18.35
CA PRO A 155 19.01 3.27 -18.51
C PRO A 155 19.81 3.98 -17.42
N SER A 156 20.59 3.17 -16.70
CA SER A 156 21.50 3.60 -15.64
C SER A 156 22.42 4.69 -16.20
N ALA A 157 22.48 5.84 -15.53
CA ALA A 157 23.47 6.87 -15.85
C ALA A 157 24.89 6.26 -15.72
N PRO A 158 25.82 6.56 -16.66
CA PRO A 158 27.18 6.07 -16.56
C PRO A 158 27.88 6.71 -15.36
N ARG A 159 28.46 5.85 -14.52
CA ARG A 159 29.28 6.17 -13.36
C ARG A 159 30.47 7.05 -13.79
N PRO A 160 30.69 8.24 -13.19
CA PRO A 160 31.89 9.01 -13.49
C PRO A 160 33.15 8.27 -13.00
N GLN A 161 34.16 8.21 -13.87
CA GLN A 161 35.47 7.62 -13.57
C GLN A 161 36.23 8.47 -12.54
N PRO A 162 37.06 7.84 -11.67
CA PRO A 162 37.89 8.59 -10.75
C PRO A 162 39.00 9.34 -11.50
N VAL A 163 38.99 10.66 -11.39
CA VAL A 163 40.08 11.54 -11.81
C VAL A 163 41.32 11.29 -10.94
N ALA A 164 42.46 11.08 -11.60
CA ALA A 164 43.76 10.87 -10.97
C ALA A 164 44.15 12.08 -10.10
N ALA A 165 44.60 11.80 -8.88
CA ALA A 165 45.05 12.80 -7.92
C ALA A 165 46.30 13.53 -8.44
N ALA A 166 46.18 14.85 -8.60
CA ALA A 166 47.31 15.73 -8.84
C ALA A 166 48.20 15.81 -7.58
N ARG A 167 49.51 15.63 -7.77
CA ARG A 167 50.54 15.76 -6.72
C ARG A 167 50.60 17.22 -6.21
N PRO A 168 50.78 17.44 -4.89
CA PRO A 168 51.02 18.78 -4.36
C PRO A 168 52.45 19.24 -4.64
N ALA A 169 52.59 20.54 -4.93
CA ALA A 169 53.86 21.26 -5.08
C ALA A 169 54.49 21.55 -3.70
N PRO A 170 55.83 21.68 -3.61
CA PRO A 170 56.54 21.88 -2.35
C PRO A 170 56.37 23.30 -1.80
N ALA A 171 56.24 23.39 -0.47
CA ALA A 171 56.11 24.63 0.29
C ALA A 171 57.45 25.41 0.37
N PRO A 172 57.43 26.75 0.38
CA PRO A 172 58.62 27.56 0.62
C PRO A 172 58.99 27.60 2.11
N VAL A 173 60.30 27.56 2.34
CA VAL A 173 60.99 27.58 3.63
C VAL A 173 60.88 28.98 4.25
N ALA A 174 60.33 29.09 5.47
CA ALA A 174 60.35 30.32 6.26
C ALA A 174 61.66 30.37 7.06
N GLN A 175 62.37 31.49 6.90
CA GLN A 175 63.61 31.80 7.57
C GLN A 175 63.37 32.16 9.04
N GLU A 176 64.31 31.72 9.87
CA GLU A 176 64.44 32.05 11.29
C GLU A 176 64.69 33.54 11.46
N GLU A 177 63.91 34.21 12.31
CA GLU A 177 64.28 35.52 12.85
C GLU A 177 64.07 35.51 14.38
N GLU A 178 65.21 35.31 15.02
CA GLU A 178 65.68 35.69 16.34
C GLU A 178 64.87 36.80 17.05
N THR A 179 64.38 36.51 18.27
CA THR A 179 64.15 37.56 19.28
C THR A 179 64.58 37.03 20.66
N PRO A 180 65.51 37.71 21.36
CA PRO A 180 66.00 37.29 22.67
C PRO A 180 65.22 37.96 23.81
N PHE A 181 65.00 37.16 24.87
CA PHE A 181 64.64 37.47 26.27
C PHE A 181 63.39 38.34 26.57
#